data_AF-A0A5K1G7M0-F1
#
_entry.id   AF-A0A5K1G7M0-F1
#
_cell.length_a   1.000
_cell.length_b   1.000
_cell.length_c   1.000
_cell.angle_alpha   90.00
_cell.angle_beta   90.00
_cell.angle_gamma   90.00
#
_symmetry.space_group_name_H-M   'P 1'
#
loop_
_entity.id
_entity.type
_entity.pdbx_description
1 polymer ?
#
loop_
_entity_poly.entity_id
_entity_poly.type
_entity_poly.pdbx_seq_one_letter_code
_entity_poly.pdbx_strand_id
1 'polypeptide(L)' 'ELAEMMKGNGNVKWGNKLGYMIIPIPMKMHKDPMDYVREAKAIADRKKMSLEAYFSYYGGLLIAKLFGFK' A
#
# COMPACT_ATOMS: atom_id res chain seq x y z
N GLU A 1 1.41 16.46 -25.83
CA GLU A 1 2.05 16.80 -24.53
C GLU A 1 2.22 15.59 -23.61
N LEU A 2 1.17 15.03 -23.00
CA LEU A 2 1.32 13.87 -22.09
C LEU A 2 1.92 12.61 -22.76
N ALA A 3 1.51 12.34 -24.00
CA ALA A 3 1.98 11.19 -24.77
C ALA A 3 3.45 11.31 -25.22
N GLU A 4 3.99 12.52 -25.31
CA GLU A 4 5.41 12.73 -25.64
C GLU A 4 6.31 12.56 -24.41
N MET A 5 5.83 12.94 -23.22
CA MET A 5 6.53 12.68 -21.96
C MET A 5 6.64 11.18 -21.63
N MET A 6 5.67 10.36 -22.09
CA MET A 6 5.70 8.90 -21.97
C MET A 6 6.70 8.21 -22.93
N LYS A 7 7.17 8.90 -23.97
CA LYS A 7 8.17 8.38 -24.93
C LYS A 7 9.61 8.70 -24.52
N GLY A 8 9.81 9.50 -23.47
CA GLY A 8 11.12 9.95 -23.02
C GLY A 8 12.00 8.80 -22.53
N ASN A 9 13.17 8.65 -23.13
CA ASN A 9 14.20 7.63 -22.85
C ASN A 9 14.94 7.85 -21.52
N GLY A 10 14.26 8.36 -20.49
CA GLY A 10 14.81 8.63 -19.17
C GLY A 10 14.56 7.45 -18.22
N ASN A 11 15.55 7.10 -17.41
CA ASN A 11 15.49 6.08 -16.35
C ASN A 11 14.44 6.36 -15.23
N VAL A 12 13.47 7.24 -15.47
CA VAL A 12 12.44 7.64 -14.52
C VAL A 12 11.26 6.69 -14.67
N LYS A 13 11.10 5.80 -13.68
CA LYS A 13 9.92 4.92 -13.59
C LYS A 13 8.66 5.78 -13.49
N TRP A 14 7.84 5.77 -14.53
CA TRP A 14 6.59 6.51 -14.59
C TRP A 14 5.46 5.77 -13.84
N GLY A 15 4.62 6.51 -13.12
CA GLY A 15 3.43 6.01 -12.42
C GLY A 15 3.53 6.01 -10.88
N ASN A 16 2.35 6.07 -10.23
CA ASN A 16 2.24 6.02 -8.77
C ASN A 16 2.34 4.58 -8.27
N LYS A 17 3.13 4.35 -7.23
CA LYS A 17 3.17 3.05 -6.54
C LYS A 17 1.99 2.96 -5.57
N LEU A 18 0.90 2.34 -6.01
CA LEU A 18 -0.25 2.06 -5.17
C LEU A 18 -0.14 0.64 -4.59
N GLY A 19 -0.14 0.56 -3.27
CA GLY A 19 -0.37 -0.67 -2.51
C GLY A 19 -1.50 -0.41 -1.52
N TYR A 20 -2.30 -1.42 -1.22
CA TYR A 20 -3.37 -1.32 -0.23
C TYR A 20 -2.98 -2.04 1.06
N MET A 21 -3.48 -1.55 2.19
CA MET A 21 -3.35 -2.19 3.50
C MET A 21 -4.71 -2.11 4.18
N ILE A 22 -5.26 -3.25 4.55
CA ILE A 22 -6.54 -3.31 5.28
C ILE A 22 -6.22 -3.34 6.76
N ILE A 23 -6.57 -2.27 7.48
CA ILE A 23 -6.34 -2.14 8.91
C ILE A 23 -7.65 -2.46 9.63
N PRO A 24 -7.74 -3.56 10.38
CA PRO A 24 -8.91 -3.85 11.20
C PRO A 24 -8.87 -2.96 12.45
N ILE A 25 -9.69 -1.91 12.48
CA ILE A 25 -9.82 -1.04 13.66
C ILE A 25 -10.90 -1.65 14.56
N PRO A 26 -10.56 -2.13 15.78
CA PRO A 26 -11.55 -2.66 16.70
C PRO A 26 -12.40 -1.50 17.23
N MET A 27 -13.63 -1.36 16.73
CA MET A 27 -14.65 -0.48 17.32
C MET A 27 -15.21 -1.12 18.59
N LYS A 28 -14.41 -1.14 19.66
CA LYS A 28 -14.81 -1.57 21.00
C LYS A 28 -15.06 -0.32 21.85
N MET A 29 -16.08 -0.37 22.72
CA MET A 29 -16.26 0.67 23.73
C MET A 29 -15.22 0.46 24.83
N HIS A 30 -14.14 1.22 24.77
CA HIS A 30 -13.14 1.26 25.84
C HIS A 30 -13.57 2.27 26.90
N LYS A 31 -13.42 1.89 28.17
CA LYS A 31 -13.67 2.81 29.30
C LYS A 31 -12.71 4.00 29.30
N ASP A 32 -11.50 3.80 28.79
CA ASP A 32 -10.48 4.83 28.62
C ASP A 32 -10.22 5.06 27.11
N PRO A 33 -10.38 6.29 26.60
CA PRO A 33 -10.08 6.62 25.20
C PRO A 33 -8.60 6.42 24.82
N MET A 34 -7.67 6.38 25.77
CA MET A 34 -6.24 6.17 25.51
C MET A 34 -5.88 4.71 25.19
N ASP A 35 -6.62 3.75 25.74
CA ASP A 35 -6.38 2.34 25.43
C ASP A 35 -6.76 2.02 23.98
N TYR A 36 -7.71 2.75 23.41
CA TYR A 36 -8.05 2.65 21.99
C TYR A 36 -6.86 3.04 21.10
N VAL A 37 -6.19 4.15 21.42
CA VAL A 37 -5.01 4.60 20.65
C VAL A 37 -3.87 3.60 20.76
N ARG A 38 -3.68 2.98 21.93
CA ARG A 38 -2.65 1.94 22.15
C ARG A 38 -2.93 0.67 21.35
N GLU A 39 -4.17 0.18 21.37
CA GLU A 39 -4.58 -1.01 20.59
C GLU A 39 -4.48 -0.74 19.09
N ALA A 40 -4.95 0.43 18.62
CA ALA A 40 -4.83 0.84 17.23
C ALA A 40 -3.37 0.93 16.77
N LYS A 41 -2.49 1.49 17.61
CA LYS A 41 -1.05 1.56 17.34
C LYS A 41 -0.42 0.17 17.24
N ALA A 42 -0.74 -0.74 18.15
CA ALA A 42 -0.23 -2.11 18.12
C ALA A 42 -0.65 -2.87 16.85
N ILE A 43 -1.90 -2.68 16.40
CA ILE A 43 -2.41 -3.27 15.15
C ILE A 43 -1.69 -2.65 13.94
N ALA A 44 -1.53 -1.33 13.92
CA ALA A 44 -0.82 -0.63 12.85
C ALA A 44 0.64 -1.06 12.77
N ASP A 45 1.34 -1.18 13.90
CA ASP A 45 2.74 -1.62 13.95
C ASP A 45 2.89 -3.08 13.47
N ARG A 46 1.96 -3.97 13.88
CA ARG A 46 1.91 -5.35 13.38
C ARG A 46 1.67 -5.40 11.88
N LYS A 47 0.76 -4.57 11.35
CA LYS A 47 0.46 -4.50 9.91
C LYS A 47 1.58 -3.86 9.11
N LYS A 48 2.27 -2.87 9.65
CA LYS A 48 3.50 -2.32 9.08
C LYS A 48 4.58 -3.39 8.95
N MET A 49 4.76 -4.23 9.98
CA MET A 49 5.69 -5.37 9.92
C MET A 49 5.24 -6.49 8.96
N SER A 50 3.94 -6.63 8.69
CA SER A 50 3.44 -7.64 7.72
C SER A 50 3.78 -7.32 6.26
N LEU A 51 4.24 -6.10 5.94
CA LEU A 51 4.62 -5.67 4.59
C LEU A 51 3.53 -5.89 3.50
N GLU A 52 2.27 -6.03 3.89
CA GLU A 52 1.14 -6.31 2.99
C GLU A 52 1.02 -5.32 1.82
N ALA A 53 1.31 -4.04 2.08
CA ALA A 53 1.31 -3.00 1.05
C ALA A 53 2.42 -3.22 0.01
N TYR A 54 3.62 -3.63 0.46
CA TYR A 54 4.71 -3.99 -0.45
C TYR A 54 4.38 -5.25 -1.22
N PHE A 55 3.86 -6.28 -0.56
CA PHE A 55 3.47 -7.53 -1.21
C PHE A 55 2.42 -7.30 -2.29
N SER A 56 1.39 -6.51 -2.01
CA SER A 56 0.34 -6.15 -2.98
C SER A 56 0.89 -5.39 -4.17
N TYR A 57 1.80 -4.43 -3.93
CA TYR A 57 2.45 -3.68 -5.01
C TYR A 57 3.35 -4.57 -5.88
N TYR A 58 4.20 -5.39 -5.26
CA TYR A 58 5.09 -6.29 -6.00
C TYR A 58 4.33 -7.40 -6.72
N GLY A 59 3.25 -7.92 -6.13
CA GLY A 59 2.36 -8.89 -6.76
C GLY A 59 1.68 -8.30 -7.98
N GLY A 60 1.09 -7.10 -7.86
CA GLY A 60 0.50 -6.39 -9.00
C GLY A 60 1.52 -6.07 -10.09
N LEU A 61 2.74 -5.67 -9.72
CA LEU A 61 3.83 -5.44 -10.66
C LEU A 61 4.29 -6.73 -11.35
N LEU A 62 4.33 -7.86 -10.64
CA LEU A 62 4.64 -9.18 -11.21
C LEU A 62 3.57 -9.60 -12.21
N ILE A 63 2.28 -9.47 -11.87
CA ILE A 63 1.17 -9.78 -12.78
C ILE A 63 1.25 -8.91 -14.04
N ALA A 64 1.42 -7.59 -13.87
CA ALA A 64 1.56 -6.66 -14.99
C ALA A 64 2.77 -6.97 -15.89
N LYS A 65 3.89 -7.42 -15.30
CA LYS A 65 5.06 -7.84 -16.07
C LYS A 65 4.89 -9.18 -16.78
N LEU A 66 4.22 -10.14 -16.15
CA LEU A 66 4.03 -11.49 -16.69
C LEU A 66 2.95 -11.55 -17.77
N PHE A 67 1.84 -10.86 -17.56
CA PHE A 67 0.68 -10.89 -18.46
C PHE A 67 0.58 -9.66 -19.37
N GLY A 68 1.38 -8.62 -19.11
CA GLY A 68 1.30 -7.35 -19.81
C GLY A 68 0.06 -6.54 -19.38
N PHE A 69 0.11 -5.23 -19.61
CA PHE A 69 -1.12 -4.45 -19.71
C PHE A 69 -1.68 -4.71 -21.11
N LYS A 70 -2.91 -5.25 -21.19
CA LYS A 70 -3.63 -5.32 -22.46
C LYS A 70 -4.11 -3.92 -22.85
#